data_AF-A0A7R6YZ94-F1
#
_entry.id   AF-A0A7R6YZ94-F1
#
_cell.length_a   1.000
_cell.length_b   1.000
_cell.length_c   1.000
_cell.angle_alpha   90.00
_cell.angle_beta   90.00
_cell.angle_gamma   90.00
#
_symmetry.space_group_name_H-M   'P 1'
#
loop_
_entity.id
_entity.type
_entity.pdbx_description
1 polymer ?
#
loop_
_entity_poly.entity_id
_entity_poly.type
_entity_poly.pdbx_seq_one_letter_code
_entity_poly.pdbx_strand_id
1 'polypeptide(L)'
;MGQVDKRSITLSPELAAAVDDVVAAGEYASASEVIRDALRQWKERRDLHGYTVEELRKLVQEGIDSGPGRFASIDEIKAEARSRLKSDNAA
;
A
#
# COMPACT_ATOMS: atom_id res chain seq x y z
N MET A 1 25.37 8.29 13.38
CA MET A 1 24.86 8.99 12.17
C MET A 1 24.72 7.93 11.09
N GLY A 2 23.50 7.65 10.63
CA GLY A 2 23.25 6.60 9.65
C GLY A 2 23.91 6.92 8.30
N GLN A 3 24.36 5.90 7.60
CA GLN A 3 24.94 6.04 6.27
C GLN A 3 23.92 6.70 5.33
N VAL A 4 24.34 7.77 4.63
CA VAL A 4 23.51 8.48 3.65
C VAL A 4 24.05 8.19 2.27
N ASP A 5 23.23 7.57 1.43
CA ASP A 5 23.58 7.29 0.03
C ASP A 5 23.15 8.46 -0.86
N LYS A 6 24.12 9.13 -1.51
CA LYS A 6 23.85 10.24 -2.44
C LYS A 6 23.48 9.70 -3.82
N ARG A 7 22.40 10.22 -4.40
CA ARG A 7 21.95 9.91 -5.77
C ARG A 7 21.72 11.21 -6.55
N SER A 8 22.01 11.18 -7.85
CA SER A 8 21.62 12.25 -8.79
C SER A 8 20.31 11.86 -9.45
N ILE A 9 19.37 12.80 -9.54
CA ILE A 9 18.04 12.59 -10.14
C ILE A 9 17.76 13.73 -11.12
N THR A 10 17.06 13.41 -12.22
CA THR A 10 16.58 14.40 -13.18
C THR A 10 15.13 14.72 -12.87
N LEU A 11 14.81 16.00 -12.74
CA LEU A 11 13.45 16.50 -12.55
C LEU A 11 12.98 17.21 -13.83
N SER A 12 11.68 17.20 -14.08
CA SER A 12 11.10 18.13 -15.05
C SER A 12 11.28 19.57 -14.55
N PRO A 13 11.29 20.58 -15.45
CA PRO A 13 11.41 21.98 -15.04
C PRO A 13 10.36 22.40 -14.02
N GLU A 14 9.12 21.92 -14.18
CA GLU A 14 8.01 22.17 -13.25
C GLU A 14 8.29 21.63 -11.85
N LEU A 15 8.77 20.38 -11.74
CA LEU A 15 9.09 19.78 -10.44
C LEU A 15 10.32 20.42 -9.79
N ALA A 16 11.31 20.83 -10.58
CA ALA A 16 12.46 21.56 -10.06
C ALA A 16 12.03 22.91 -9.47
N ALA A 17 11.18 23.66 -10.18
CA ALA A 17 10.64 24.93 -9.69
C ALA A 17 9.83 24.73 -8.39
N ALA A 18 8.97 23.71 -8.33
CA ALA A 18 8.22 23.40 -7.11
C ALA A 18 9.12 23.10 -5.90
N VAL A 19 10.25 22.42 -6.10
CA VAL A 19 11.24 22.17 -5.04
C VAL A 19 11.93 23.46 -4.61
N ASP A 20 12.33 24.29 -5.58
CA ASP A 20 13.01 25.56 -5.31
C ASP A 20 12.10 26.54 -4.56
N ASP A 21 10.81 26.60 -4.93
CA ASP A 21 9.81 27.48 -4.31
C ASP A 21 9.59 27.17 -2.82
N VAL A 22 9.40 25.89 -2.46
CA VAL A 22 9.17 25.51 -1.05
C VAL A 22 10.42 25.65 -0.19
N VAL A 23 11.61 25.53 -0.79
CA VAL A 23 12.87 25.81 -0.09
C VAL A 23 13.04 27.32 0.11
N ALA A 24 12.76 28.13 -0.92
CA ALA A 24 12.82 29.59 -0.84
C ALA A 24 11.81 30.17 0.16
N ALA A 25 10.63 29.54 0.28
CA ALA A 25 9.62 29.86 1.28
C ALA A 25 10.04 29.48 2.72
N GLY A 26 11.12 28.71 2.88
CA GLY A 26 11.61 28.24 4.18
C GLY A 26 10.81 27.08 4.78
N GLU A 27 9.94 26.44 3.99
CA GLU A 27 9.20 25.24 4.42
C GLU A 27 10.13 24.03 4.60
N TYR A 28 11.22 23.99 3.80
CA TYR A 28 12.26 22.98 3.88
C TYR A 28 13.64 23.62 3.86
N ALA A 29 14.60 23.04 4.59
CA ALA A 29 15.97 23.57 4.65
C ALA A 29 16.79 23.22 3.39
N SER A 30 16.37 22.23 2.59
CA SER A 30 17.07 21.83 1.37
C SER A 30 16.20 21.00 0.42
N ALA A 31 16.57 20.96 -0.87
CA ALA A 31 15.98 20.05 -1.84
C ALA A 31 16.04 18.57 -1.40
N SER A 32 17.15 18.15 -0.77
CA SER A 32 17.29 16.79 -0.21
C SER A 32 16.28 16.48 0.89
N GLU A 33 15.76 17.49 1.58
CA GLU A 33 14.70 17.32 2.57
C GLU A 33 13.34 17.17 1.90
N VAL A 34 13.03 18.02 0.91
CA VAL A 34 11.81 17.92 0.09
C VAL A 34 11.68 16.54 -0.53
N ILE A 35 12.76 16.03 -1.15
CA ILE A 35 12.74 14.72 -1.80
C ILE A 35 12.58 13.59 -0.78
N ARG A 36 13.21 13.67 0.39
CA ARG A 36 13.04 12.65 1.44
C ARG A 36 11.62 12.62 1.96
N ASP A 37 11.00 13.78 2.18
CA ASP A 37 9.62 13.85 2.62
C ASP A 37 8.64 13.33 1.55
N ALA A 38 8.81 13.75 0.29
CA ALA A 38 8.01 13.26 -0.83
C ALA A 38 8.10 11.73 -0.99
N LEU A 39 9.30 11.15 -0.82
CA LEU A 39 9.51 9.70 -0.87
C LEU A 39 8.88 8.98 0.33
N ARG A 40 8.91 9.59 1.53
CA ARG A 40 8.21 9.04 2.70
C ARG A 40 6.71 8.98 2.46
N GLN A 41 6.10 10.07 2.01
CA GLN A 41 4.68 10.11 1.69
C GLN A 41 4.32 9.13 0.55
N TRP A 42 5.18 9.01 -0.46
CA TRP A 42 5.01 8.02 -1.53
C TRP A 42 5.02 6.60 -1.01
N LYS A 43 5.94 6.28 -0.09
CA LYS A 43 6.02 4.97 0.55
C LYS A 43 4.80 4.71 1.43
N GLU A 44 4.42 5.67 2.27
CA GLU A 44 3.24 5.57 3.14
C GLU A 44 1.96 5.33 2.33
N ARG A 45 1.75 6.03 1.22
CA ARG A 45 0.62 5.76 0.32
C ARG A 45 0.64 4.35 -0.24
N ARG A 46 1.83 3.77 -0.47
CA ARG A 46 1.96 2.38 -0.95
C ARG A 46 1.73 1.37 0.16
N ASP A 47 2.22 1.65 1.37
CA ASP A 47 2.10 0.81 2.56
C ASP A 47 0.67 0.82 3.14
N LEU A 48 -0.06 1.94 3.05
CA LEU A 48 -1.46 2.09 3.50
C LEU A 48 -2.44 1.14 2.81
N HIS A 49 -2.07 0.51 1.70
CA HIS A 49 -2.91 -0.48 1.05
C HIS A 49 -2.97 -1.82 1.81
N GLY A 50 -2.17 -2.02 2.86
CA GLY A 50 -2.11 -3.26 3.67
C GLY A 50 -1.60 -4.49 2.91
N TYR A 51 -1.72 -4.44 1.58
CA TYR A 51 -1.25 -5.35 0.56
C TYR A 51 -0.74 -4.49 -0.61
N THR A 52 0.43 -4.83 -1.12
CA THR A 52 0.92 -4.32 -2.41
C THR A 52 -0.04 -4.72 -3.54
N VAL A 53 -0.01 -3.99 -4.65
CA VAL A 53 -0.78 -4.35 -5.86
C VAL A 53 -0.46 -5.77 -6.31
N GLU A 54 0.79 -6.18 -6.17
CA GLU A 54 1.27 -7.54 -6.46
C GLU A 54 0.63 -8.59 -5.55
N GLU A 55 0.54 -8.32 -4.24
CA GLU A 55 -0.14 -9.20 -3.27
C GLU A 55 -1.64 -9.31 -3.55
N LEU A 56 -2.30 -8.18 -3.87
CA LEU A 56 -3.73 -8.19 -4.24
C LEU A 56 -3.98 -9.02 -5.51
N ARG A 57 -3.12 -8.89 -6.54
CA ARG A 57 -3.22 -9.72 -7.75
C ARG A 57 -3.09 -11.21 -7.44
N LYS A 58 -2.19 -11.57 -6.53
CA LYS A 58 -2.00 -12.96 -6.11
C LYS A 58 -3.26 -13.51 -5.42
N LEU A 59 -3.84 -12.76 -4.48
CA LEU A 59 -5.07 -13.16 -3.78
C LEU A 59 -6.27 -13.31 -4.73
N VAL A 60 -6.37 -12.44 -5.74
CA VAL A 60 -7.40 -12.56 -6.79
C VAL A 60 -7.20 -13.83 -7.61
N GLN A 61 -5.95 -14.12 -8.02
CA GLN A 61 -5.65 -15.33 -8.79
C GLN A 61 -5.99 -16.60 -7.98
N GLU A 62 -5.65 -16.62 -6.69
CA GLU A 62 -6.03 -17.72 -5.78
C GLU A 62 -7.56 -17.93 -5.73
N GLY A 63 -8.33 -16.84 -5.71
CA GLY A 63 -9.79 -16.90 -5.80
C GLY A 63 -10.30 -17.47 -7.11
N ILE A 64 -9.70 -17.08 -8.25
CA ILE A 64 -10.06 -17.63 -9.58
C ILE A 64 -9.74 -19.12 -9.65
N ASP A 65 -8.56 -19.52 -9.18
CA ASP A 65 -8.08 -20.90 -9.20
C ASP A 65 -8.87 -21.81 -8.23
N SER A 66 -9.56 -21.22 -7.23
CA SER A 66 -10.42 -21.95 -6.29
C SER A 66 -11.72 -22.50 -6.90
N GLY A 67 -12.03 -22.09 -8.14
CA GLY A 67 -13.20 -22.56 -8.89
C GLY A 67 -14.49 -21.80 -8.57
N PRO A 68 -15.65 -22.30 -9.04
CA PRO A 68 -16.93 -21.61 -8.87
C PRO A 68 -17.35 -21.55 -7.39
N GLY A 69 -18.01 -20.45 -7.03
CA GLY A 69 -18.55 -20.26 -5.69
C GLY A 69 -19.51 -21.37 -5.28
N ARG A 70 -19.32 -21.93 -4.08
CA ARG A 70 -20.09 -23.06 -3.57
C ARG A 70 -21.52 -22.70 -3.14
N PHE A 71 -21.76 -21.47 -2.68
CA PHE A 71 -23.02 -21.07 -2.04
C PHE A 71 -23.83 -20.15 -2.94
N ALA A 72 -25.14 -20.37 -3.01
CA ALA A 72 -26.06 -19.61 -3.85
C ALA A 72 -26.59 -18.34 -3.15
N SER A 73 -26.45 -18.25 -1.82
CA SER A 73 -26.95 -17.10 -1.04
C SER A 73 -26.10 -16.81 0.20
N ILE A 74 -26.25 -15.59 0.72
CA ILE A 74 -25.60 -15.17 1.98
C ILE A 74 -26.10 -15.99 3.19
N ASP A 75 -27.34 -16.48 3.16
CA ASP A 75 -27.92 -17.26 4.26
C ASP A 75 -27.29 -18.64 4.37
N GLU A 76 -26.99 -19.28 3.23
CA GLU A 76 -26.24 -20.54 3.18
C GLU A 76 -24.81 -20.36 3.74
N ILE A 77 -24.13 -19.26 3.36
CA ILE A 77 -22.79 -18.94 3.88
C ILE A 77 -22.82 -18.80 5.41
N LYS A 78 -23.80 -18.06 5.94
CA LYS A 78 -23.96 -17.88 7.40
C LYS A 78 -24.31 -19.18 8.12
N ALA A 79 -25.11 -20.04 7.50
CA ALA A 79 -25.47 -21.35 8.06
C ALA A 79 -24.22 -22.24 8.20
N GLU A 80 -23.41 -22.36 7.16
CA GLU A 80 -22.14 -23.09 7.17
C GLU A 80 -21.17 -22.52 8.22
N ALA A 81 -20.95 -21.21 8.24
CA ALA A 81 -20.02 -20.56 9.17
C ALA A 81 -20.39 -20.83 10.64
N ARG A 82 -21.69 -20.77 10.97
CA ARG A 82 -22.18 -21.12 12.32
C ARG A 82 -22.01 -22.60 12.64
N SER A 83 -22.15 -23.48 11.65
CA SER A 83 -21.90 -24.92 11.83
C SER A 83 -20.44 -25.18 12.20
N ARG A 84 -19.49 -24.55 11.48
CA ARG A 84 -18.05 -24.68 11.75
C ARG A 84 -17.68 -24.19 13.15
N LEU A 85 -18.18 -23.02 13.57
CA LEU A 85 -17.94 -22.47 14.90
C LEU A 85 -18.42 -23.41 16.03
N LYS A 86 -19.56 -24.07 15.85
CA LYS A 86 -20.07 -25.04 16.84
C LYS A 86 -19.19 -26.29 16.90
N SER A 87 -18.68 -26.76 15.77
CA SER A 87 -17.79 -27.91 15.71
C SER A 87 -16.43 -27.62 16.35
N ASP A 88 -15.86 -26.43 16.13
CA ASP A 88 -14.60 -26.00 16.74
C ASP A 88 -14.72 -25.84 18.27
N ASN A 89 -15.87 -25.37 18.77
CA ASN A 89 -16.12 -25.25 20.21
C ASN A 89 -16.44 -26.60 20.91
N ALA A 90 -16.68 -27.67 20.14
CA ALA A 90 -16.98 -29.00 20.66
C ALA A 90 -15.75 -29.92 20.69
N ALA A 91 -14.61 -29.48 20.14
CA ALA A 91 -13.30 -30.12 20.17
C ALA A 91 -12.45 -29.55 21.31
#